data_AF-A0A6N7WPT7-F1
#
_entry.id   AF-A0A6N7WPT7-F1
#
_cell.length_a   1.000
_cell.length_b   1.000
_cell.length_c   1.000
_cell.angle_alpha   90.00
_cell.angle_beta   90.00
_cell.angle_gamma   90.00
#
_symmetry.space_group_name_H-M   'P 1'
#
loop_
_entity.id
_entity.type
_entity.pdbx_description
1 polymer ?
#
loop_
_entity_poly.entity_id
_entity_poly.type
_entity_poly.pdbx_seq_one_letter_code
_entity_poly.pdbx_strand_id
1 'polypeptide(L)'
;MIKRQISFLFEDLGYCKDVFRTIAEPVRYYNRDTESGAWYSSTPDWHENDSLIREDVIFEVISDGTVCALDGNGSFEGKKPFVPFYQFQQSLVQSVHAQHPQLKGYEAMKEKLLSLPGAKEAIGHGWYWENWVFAIDVENATEEAVDSAQWLNNQYDILAVHYTHKPTGFVFINYRFRSKKLKPKSTSHDLLLYDWENK
;
A
#
# COMPACT_ATOMS: atom_id res chain seq x y z
N MET A 1 -10.20 -31.87 -2.57
CA MET A 1 -10.12 -30.42 -2.83
C MET A 1 -9.25 -30.17 -4.04
N ILE A 2 -9.66 -29.23 -4.89
CA ILE A 2 -8.96 -28.86 -6.13
C ILE A 2 -8.00 -27.72 -5.80
N LYS A 3 -6.71 -27.91 -6.06
CA LYS A 3 -5.70 -26.87 -5.85
C LYS A 3 -5.42 -26.10 -7.13
N ARG A 4 -5.25 -24.78 -7.02
CA ARG A 4 -4.85 -23.91 -8.12
C ARG A 4 -3.75 -22.96 -7.67
N GLN A 5 -2.66 -22.92 -8.41
CA GLN A 5 -1.57 -21.98 -8.16
C GLN A 5 -1.81 -20.69 -8.95
N ILE A 6 -1.81 -19.58 -8.23
CA ILE A 6 -2.10 -18.26 -8.77
C ILE A 6 -1.07 -17.24 -8.29
N SER A 7 -0.82 -16.21 -9.08
CA SER A 7 -0.02 -15.05 -8.69
C SER A 7 -0.92 -13.83 -8.56
N PHE A 8 -0.69 -13.03 -7.52
CA PHE A 8 -1.29 -11.70 -7.38
C PHE A 8 -0.83 -10.78 -8.50
N LEU A 9 -1.76 -10.02 -9.08
CA LEU A 9 -1.48 -9.03 -10.13
C LEU A 9 -1.51 -7.61 -9.56
N PHE A 10 -2.64 -7.20 -9.00
CA PHE A 10 -2.83 -5.89 -8.41
C PHE A 10 -4.06 -5.89 -7.51
N GLU A 11 -4.14 -4.87 -6.67
CA GLU A 11 -5.30 -4.55 -5.83
C GLU A 11 -6.03 -3.37 -6.47
N ASP A 12 -7.35 -3.49 -6.62
CA ASP A 12 -8.24 -2.46 -7.14
C ASP A 12 -9.10 -1.94 -5.99
N LEU A 13 -8.63 -0.84 -5.38
CA LEU A 13 -9.31 -0.18 -4.27
C LEU A 13 -10.66 0.42 -4.68
N GLY A 14 -10.86 0.77 -5.95
CA GLY A 14 -12.11 1.36 -6.44
C GLY A 14 -13.26 0.35 -6.47
N TYR A 15 -12.93 -0.93 -6.65
CA TYR A 15 -13.89 -2.04 -6.70
C TYR A 15 -13.70 -3.05 -5.56
N CYS A 16 -12.94 -2.69 -4.52
CA CYS A 16 -12.66 -3.53 -3.36
C CYS A 16 -12.24 -4.96 -3.71
N LYS A 17 -11.37 -5.15 -4.72
CA LYS A 17 -10.98 -6.50 -5.19
C LYS A 17 -9.47 -6.65 -5.39
N ASP A 18 -8.95 -7.82 -5.03
CA ASP A 18 -7.62 -8.29 -5.39
C ASP A 18 -7.73 -9.15 -6.66
N VAL A 19 -6.89 -8.88 -7.66
CA VAL A 19 -6.89 -9.59 -8.95
C VAL A 19 -5.73 -10.57 -9.02
N PHE A 20 -6.02 -11.79 -9.45
CA PHE A 20 -5.05 -12.87 -9.57
C PHE A 20 -5.14 -13.56 -10.93
N ARG A 21 -4.04 -14.20 -11.33
CA ARG A 21 -3.99 -15.09 -12.50
C ARG A 21 -3.37 -16.43 -12.16
N THR A 22 -3.72 -17.48 -12.91
CA THR A 22 -2.99 -18.76 -12.84
C THR A 22 -1.54 -18.59 -13.28
N ILE A 23 -0.65 -19.38 -12.69
CA ILE A 23 0.78 -19.40 -13.03
C ILE A 23 1.04 -20.27 -14.27
N ALA A 24 0.26 -21.33 -14.42
CA ALA A 24 0.35 -22.26 -15.54
C ALA A 24 -0.87 -22.14 -16.47
N GLU A 25 -0.70 -22.62 -17.69
CA GLU A 25 -1.76 -22.73 -18.69
C GLU A 25 -2.83 -23.77 -18.27
N PRO A 26 -4.11 -23.58 -18.63
CA PRO A 26 -4.64 -22.40 -19.31
C PRO A 26 -4.69 -21.18 -18.38
N VAL A 27 -4.37 -19.99 -18.89
CA VAL A 27 -4.53 -18.73 -18.15
C VAL A 27 -5.98 -18.53 -17.71
N ARG A 28 -6.20 -18.34 -16.40
CA ARG A 28 -7.48 -17.96 -15.81
C ARG A 28 -7.29 -16.83 -14.82
N TYR A 29 -8.31 -15.99 -14.69
CA TYR A 29 -8.33 -14.88 -13.75
C TYR A 29 -9.32 -15.14 -12.62
N TYR A 30 -8.96 -14.64 -11.45
CA TYR A 30 -9.75 -14.76 -10.23
C TYR A 30 -9.70 -13.44 -9.48
N ASN A 31 -10.82 -13.09 -8.88
CA ASN A 31 -10.88 -11.96 -7.96
C ASN A 31 -11.13 -12.47 -6.55
N ARG A 32 -10.56 -11.79 -5.58
CA ARG A 32 -10.92 -11.92 -4.17
C ARG A 32 -11.47 -10.59 -3.70
N ASP A 33 -12.68 -10.60 -3.19
CA ASP A 33 -13.28 -9.45 -2.55
C ASP A 33 -12.47 -9.11 -1.29
N THR A 34 -12.01 -7.87 -1.20
CA THR A 34 -11.07 -7.43 -0.16
C THR A 34 -11.72 -7.28 1.22
N GLU A 35 -13.04 -7.09 1.25
CA GLU A 35 -13.82 -6.90 2.49
C GLU A 35 -14.30 -8.24 3.06
N SER A 36 -14.98 -9.02 2.23
CA SER A 36 -15.58 -10.31 2.60
C SER A 36 -14.61 -11.49 2.49
N GLY A 37 -13.55 -11.37 1.69
CA GLY A 37 -12.64 -12.47 1.37
C GLY A 37 -13.19 -13.50 0.39
N ALA A 38 -14.35 -13.25 -0.24
CA ALA A 38 -14.98 -14.15 -1.18
C ALA A 38 -14.24 -14.18 -2.53
N TRP A 39 -14.08 -15.37 -3.10
CA TRP A 39 -13.40 -15.62 -4.36
C TRP A 39 -14.39 -15.80 -5.52
N TYR A 40 -14.09 -15.18 -6.65
CA TYR A 40 -14.86 -15.23 -7.89
C TYR A 40 -13.97 -15.62 -9.07
N SER A 41 -14.53 -16.29 -10.08
CA SER A 41 -13.92 -16.29 -11.42
C SER A 41 -13.96 -14.88 -11.99
N SER A 42 -13.08 -14.61 -12.95
CA SER A 42 -13.03 -13.30 -13.59
C SER A 42 -12.70 -13.40 -15.08
N THR A 43 -13.22 -12.44 -15.85
CA THR A 43 -12.90 -12.25 -17.27
C THR A 43 -11.62 -11.42 -17.42
N PRO A 44 -10.84 -11.64 -18.49
CA PRO A 44 -9.54 -10.97 -18.68
C PRO A 44 -9.62 -9.46 -18.94
N ASP A 45 -10.72 -8.95 -19.52
CA ASP A 45 -10.74 -7.57 -20.04
C ASP A 45 -10.86 -6.51 -18.94
N TRP A 46 -11.92 -6.62 -18.13
CA TRP A 46 -12.23 -5.65 -17.05
C TRP A 46 -12.05 -6.24 -15.65
N HIS A 47 -11.59 -7.49 -15.58
CA HIS A 47 -11.50 -8.25 -14.35
C HIS A 47 -12.80 -8.17 -13.54
N GLU A 48 -13.95 -8.31 -14.19
CA GLU A 48 -15.24 -8.32 -13.51
C GLU A 48 -15.41 -9.63 -12.74
N ASN A 49 -16.15 -9.58 -11.64
CA ASN A 49 -16.57 -10.79 -10.95
C ASN A 49 -17.57 -11.52 -11.84
N ASP A 50 -17.32 -12.79 -12.08
CA ASP A 50 -18.23 -13.68 -12.78
C ASP A 50 -18.91 -14.59 -11.76
N SER A 51 -18.48 -15.85 -11.62
CA SER A 51 -19.13 -16.83 -10.76
C SER A 51 -18.39 -16.99 -9.43
N LEU A 52 -19.13 -17.15 -8.33
CA LEU A 52 -18.55 -17.50 -7.03
C LEU A 52 -17.77 -18.81 -7.14
N ILE A 53 -16.54 -18.82 -6.64
CA ILE A 53 -15.71 -20.02 -6.63
C ILE A 53 -16.29 -21.04 -5.65
N ARG A 54 -16.34 -22.30 -6.08
CA ARG A 54 -16.80 -23.41 -5.24
C ARG A 54 -15.91 -23.60 -4.01
N GLU A 55 -16.51 -24.04 -2.92
CA GLU A 55 -15.83 -24.24 -1.63
C GLU A 55 -14.73 -25.32 -1.66
N ASP A 56 -14.78 -26.26 -2.60
CA ASP A 56 -13.77 -27.32 -2.73
C ASP A 56 -12.51 -26.89 -3.48
N VAL A 57 -12.42 -25.62 -3.90
CA VAL A 57 -11.24 -25.02 -4.54
C VAL A 57 -10.37 -24.30 -3.51
N ILE A 58 -9.08 -24.63 -3.53
CA ILE A 58 -8.03 -23.93 -2.78
C ILE A 58 -7.13 -23.19 -3.77
N PHE A 59 -6.86 -21.92 -3.47
CA PHE A 59 -5.86 -21.11 -4.13
C PHE A 59 -4.55 -21.12 -3.32
N GLU A 60 -3.48 -21.57 -3.98
CA GLU A 60 -2.11 -21.41 -3.54
C GLU A 60 -1.59 -20.12 -4.18
N VAL A 61 -1.58 -19.03 -3.41
CA VAL A 61 -1.05 -17.74 -3.88
C VAL A 61 0.47 -17.81 -3.79
N ILE A 62 1.13 -17.66 -4.94
CA ILE A 62 2.58 -17.73 -5.06
C ILE A 62 3.15 -16.32 -5.20
N SER A 63 4.19 -16.05 -4.41
CA SER A 63 5.05 -14.88 -4.56
C SER A 63 6.51 -15.30 -4.40
N ASP A 64 7.39 -14.82 -5.27
CA ASP A 64 8.81 -15.22 -5.34
C ASP A 64 9.02 -16.75 -5.31
N GLY A 65 8.18 -17.50 -6.04
CA GLY A 65 8.28 -18.95 -6.15
C GLY A 65 7.84 -19.74 -4.92
N THR A 66 7.28 -19.08 -3.90
CA THR A 66 6.85 -19.70 -2.65
C THR A 66 5.36 -19.43 -2.37
N VAL A 67 4.68 -20.37 -1.72
CA VAL A 67 3.29 -20.17 -1.28
C VAL A 67 3.27 -19.15 -0.15
N CYS A 68 2.62 -18.01 -0.36
CA CYS A 68 2.49 -16.95 0.65
C CYS A 68 1.12 -16.96 1.33
N ALA A 69 0.08 -17.45 0.65
CA ALA A 69 -1.28 -17.64 1.17
C ALA A 69 -1.91 -18.94 0.65
N LEU A 70 -2.81 -19.51 1.45
CA LEU A 70 -3.61 -20.69 1.14
C LEU A 70 -5.07 -20.35 1.42
N ASP A 71 -5.82 -19.96 0.39
CA ASP A 71 -7.13 -19.32 0.54
C ASP A 71 -8.18 -19.97 -0.39
N GLY A 72 -9.44 -19.56 -0.25
CA GLY A 72 -10.58 -20.07 -1.01
C GLY A 72 -11.87 -19.87 -0.23
N ASN A 73 -13.02 -20.18 -0.84
CA ASN A 73 -14.31 -19.97 -0.17
C ASN A 73 -14.61 -21.01 0.90
N GLY A 74 -14.06 -22.23 0.78
CA GLY A 74 -14.28 -23.29 1.75
C GLY A 74 -13.51 -23.12 3.06
N SER A 75 -13.95 -23.87 4.08
CA SER A 75 -13.21 -24.08 5.31
C SER A 75 -12.32 -25.32 5.18
N PHE A 76 -11.04 -25.20 5.50
CA PHE A 76 -10.09 -26.30 5.41
C PHE A 76 -8.89 -26.13 6.32
N GLU A 77 -8.25 -27.25 6.66
CA GLU A 77 -7.05 -27.28 7.49
C GLU A 77 -5.89 -26.53 6.81
N GLY A 78 -5.18 -25.70 7.58
CA GLY A 78 -4.06 -24.91 7.08
C GLY A 78 -4.45 -23.69 6.25
N LYS A 79 -5.74 -23.33 6.18
CA LYS A 79 -6.19 -22.09 5.52
C LYS A 79 -5.46 -20.89 6.13
N LYS A 80 -4.79 -20.14 5.26
CA LYS A 80 -4.08 -18.90 5.55
C LYS A 80 -4.57 -17.87 4.53
N PRO A 81 -5.60 -17.08 4.87
CA PRO A 81 -6.20 -16.13 3.94
C PRO A 81 -5.17 -15.16 3.36
N PHE A 82 -5.41 -14.74 2.12
CA PHE A 82 -4.64 -13.65 1.53
C PHE A 82 -4.90 -12.35 2.30
N VAL A 83 -3.84 -11.57 2.54
CA VAL A 83 -3.93 -10.26 3.18
C VAL A 83 -3.81 -9.19 2.09
N PRO A 84 -4.88 -8.43 1.79
CA PRO A 84 -4.84 -7.32 0.85
C PRO A 84 -3.73 -6.31 1.18
N PHE A 85 -3.22 -5.64 0.16
CA PHE A 85 -2.12 -4.68 0.31
C PHE A 85 -2.54 -3.49 1.18
N TYR A 86 -3.76 -2.96 1.01
CA TYR A 86 -4.24 -1.88 1.86
C TYR A 86 -4.33 -2.28 3.34
N GLN A 87 -4.75 -3.52 3.65
CA GLN A 87 -4.81 -3.99 5.04
C GLN A 87 -3.41 -4.12 5.64
N PHE A 88 -2.45 -4.58 4.85
CA PHE A 88 -1.04 -4.59 5.24
C PHE A 88 -0.54 -3.16 5.53
N GLN A 89 -0.81 -2.20 4.64
CA GLN A 89 -0.44 -0.81 4.83
C GLN A 89 -1.09 -0.22 6.10
N GLN A 90 -2.38 -0.46 6.35
CA GLN A 90 -3.06 0.00 7.56
C GLN A 90 -2.44 -0.60 8.83
N SER A 91 -2.12 -1.89 8.82
CA SER A 91 -1.44 -2.55 9.93
C SER A 91 -0.05 -1.94 10.18
N LEU A 92 0.66 -1.58 9.11
CA LEU A 92 1.96 -0.91 9.18
C LEU A 92 1.84 0.48 9.79
N VAL A 93 0.86 1.28 9.37
CA VAL A 93 0.56 2.60 9.96
C VAL A 93 0.31 2.47 11.46
N GLN A 94 -0.52 1.51 11.88
CA GLN A 94 -0.82 1.28 13.29
C GLN A 94 0.43 0.88 14.09
N SER A 95 1.26 -0.02 13.55
CA SER A 95 2.50 -0.45 14.18
C SER A 95 3.49 0.71 14.38
N VAL A 96 3.74 1.50 13.33
CA VAL A 96 4.65 2.65 13.39
C VAL A 96 4.12 3.71 14.37
N HIS A 97 2.81 3.98 14.35
CA HIS A 97 2.21 4.94 15.29
C HIS A 97 2.25 4.45 16.74
N ALA A 98 2.08 3.14 16.99
CA ALA A 98 2.21 2.58 18.34
C ALA A 98 3.63 2.71 18.90
N GLN A 99 4.66 2.58 18.05
CA GLN A 99 6.06 2.77 18.43
C GLN A 99 6.42 4.26 18.60
N HIS A 100 5.75 5.14 17.84
CA HIS A 100 6.00 6.58 17.82
C HIS A 100 4.68 7.36 17.94
N PRO A 101 4.06 7.40 19.13
CA PRO A 101 2.74 8.02 19.32
C PRO A 101 2.75 9.54 19.11
N GLN A 102 3.93 10.18 19.09
CA GLN A 102 4.09 11.60 18.80
C GLN A 102 3.92 11.94 17.31
N LEU A 103 3.94 10.94 16.42
CA LEU A 103 3.75 11.16 14.99
C LEU A 103 2.35 11.71 14.69
N LYS A 104 2.29 12.57 13.70
CA LYS A 104 1.13 13.38 13.37
C LYS A 104 0.53 12.87 12.06
N GLY A 105 -0.80 12.87 11.96
CA GLY A 105 -1.50 12.44 10.76
C GLY A 105 -1.50 13.51 9.65
N TYR A 106 -2.03 13.13 8.49
CA TYR A 106 -2.14 14.00 7.32
C TYR A 106 -2.86 15.33 7.60
N GLU A 107 -3.97 15.33 8.33
CA GLU A 107 -4.72 16.56 8.61
C GLU A 107 -3.90 17.56 9.45
N ALA A 108 -3.19 17.09 10.47
CA ALA A 108 -2.30 17.94 11.26
C ALA A 108 -1.15 18.52 10.43
N MET A 109 -0.61 17.74 9.49
CA MET A 109 0.41 18.18 8.54
C MET A 109 -0.14 19.25 7.60
N LYS A 110 -1.35 19.05 7.05
CA LYS A 110 -2.07 20.01 6.21
C LYS A 110 -2.31 21.33 6.97
N GLU A 111 -2.82 21.27 8.19
CA GLU A 111 -3.04 22.44 9.04
C GLU A 111 -1.73 23.19 9.34
N LYS A 112 -0.67 22.47 9.70
CA LYS A 112 0.65 23.05 9.94
C LYS A 112 1.15 23.79 8.71
N LEU A 113 1.10 23.19 7.52
CA LEU A 113 1.52 23.84 6.28
C LEU A 113 0.69 25.10 5.98
N LEU A 114 -0.63 25.04 6.11
CA LEU A 114 -1.52 26.18 5.82
C LEU A 114 -1.34 27.36 6.79
N SER A 115 -0.76 27.12 7.98
CA SER A 115 -0.41 28.15 8.95
C SER A 115 0.84 28.95 8.59
N LEU A 116 1.69 28.46 7.69
CA LEU A 116 2.98 29.07 7.40
C LEU A 116 2.87 30.22 6.39
N PRO A 117 3.66 31.31 6.55
CA PRO A 117 3.75 32.37 5.56
C PRO A 117 4.21 31.82 4.20
N GLY A 118 3.68 32.34 3.10
CA GLY A 118 4.03 31.89 1.75
C GLY A 118 3.37 30.58 1.31
N ALA A 119 2.76 29.81 2.23
CA ALA A 119 2.08 28.57 1.88
C ALA A 119 0.91 28.85 0.94
N LYS A 120 0.03 29.79 1.29
CA LYS A 120 -1.18 30.12 0.52
C LYS A 120 -0.89 30.80 -0.83
N GLU A 121 0.25 31.47 -0.96
CA GLU A 121 0.63 32.24 -2.15
C GLU A 121 1.30 31.36 -3.22
N ALA A 122 2.00 30.29 -2.81
CA ALA A 122 2.58 29.30 -3.72
C ALA A 122 1.59 28.21 -4.17
N ILE A 123 0.42 28.16 -3.53
CA ILE A 123 -0.69 27.30 -3.90
C ILE A 123 -1.56 28.11 -4.88
N GLY A 124 -1.30 27.98 -6.18
CA GLY A 124 -2.00 28.73 -7.23
C GLY A 124 -3.54 28.58 -7.20
N HIS A 125 -4.24 29.48 -7.89
CA HIS A 125 -5.71 29.48 -7.97
C HIS A 125 -6.26 28.25 -8.72
N GLY A 126 -6.97 27.33 -8.04
CA GLY A 126 -7.71 26.23 -8.68
C GLY A 126 -8.00 25.02 -7.78
N TRP A 127 -8.61 23.96 -8.35
CA TRP A 127 -9.03 22.69 -7.71
C TRP A 127 -7.89 21.84 -7.08
N TYR A 128 -6.66 22.37 -7.02
CA TYR A 128 -5.44 21.70 -6.59
C TYR A 128 -4.95 22.15 -5.20
N TRP A 129 -5.80 22.82 -4.42
CA TRP A 129 -5.55 23.32 -3.06
C TRP A 129 -5.03 22.29 -2.05
N GLU A 130 -5.07 21.00 -2.39
CA GLU A 130 -4.64 19.89 -1.54
C GLU A 130 -3.27 19.30 -1.90
N ASN A 131 -2.64 19.72 -2.99
CA ASN A 131 -1.43 19.07 -3.47
C ASN A 131 -0.14 19.81 -3.08
N TRP A 132 -0.01 20.14 -1.79
CA TRP A 132 1.25 20.63 -1.20
C TRP A 132 2.43 19.68 -1.48
N VAL A 133 2.13 18.41 -1.75
CA VAL A 133 3.08 17.39 -2.23
C VAL A 133 3.87 17.84 -3.46
N PHE A 134 3.28 18.60 -4.39
CA PHE A 134 4.00 19.06 -5.59
C PHE A 134 5.04 20.16 -5.30
N ALA A 135 4.94 20.81 -4.15
CA ALA A 135 5.87 21.85 -3.73
C ALA A 135 7.02 21.31 -2.84
N ILE A 136 7.12 19.99 -2.67
CA ILE A 136 8.20 19.34 -1.94
C ILE A 136 9.50 19.33 -2.76
N ASP A 137 10.62 19.57 -2.09
CA ASP A 137 11.96 19.37 -2.64
C ASP A 137 12.37 17.89 -2.62
N VAL A 138 11.85 17.13 -3.58
CA VAL A 138 12.13 15.71 -3.73
C VAL A 138 13.59 15.44 -4.13
N GLU A 139 14.22 16.35 -4.86
CA GLU A 139 15.61 16.18 -5.34
C GLU A 139 16.59 16.14 -4.15
N ASN A 140 16.42 17.06 -3.21
CA ASN A 140 17.25 17.19 -2.01
C ASN A 140 16.75 16.35 -0.82
N ALA A 141 15.68 15.57 -0.99
CA ALA A 141 15.20 14.69 0.05
C ALA A 141 16.27 13.66 0.45
N THR A 142 16.34 13.37 1.75
CA THR A 142 17.17 12.31 2.30
C THR A 142 16.29 11.23 2.89
N GLU A 143 16.70 9.97 2.72
CA GLU A 143 15.96 8.79 3.19
C GLU A 143 16.82 8.06 4.22
N GLU A 144 16.21 7.71 5.35
CA GLU A 144 16.80 6.85 6.37
C GLU A 144 15.91 5.62 6.56
N ALA A 145 16.47 4.42 6.45
CA ALA A 145 15.75 3.19 6.78
C ALA A 145 15.72 3.01 8.30
N VAL A 146 14.53 3.06 8.88
CA VAL A 146 14.32 3.03 10.34
C VAL A 146 13.83 1.67 10.84
N ASP A 147 13.19 0.88 9.97
CA ASP A 147 12.70 -0.47 10.29
C ASP A 147 12.40 -1.23 8.98
N SER A 148 11.79 -2.42 9.07
CA SER A 148 11.38 -3.25 7.94
C SER A 148 10.08 -3.99 8.19
N ALA A 149 9.39 -4.33 7.10
CA ALA A 149 8.15 -5.09 7.12
C ALA A 149 8.14 -6.13 5.99
N GLN A 150 7.24 -7.11 6.08
CA GLN A 150 7.09 -8.16 5.08
C GLN A 150 5.64 -8.30 4.64
N TRP A 151 5.42 -8.37 3.32
CA TRP A 151 4.12 -8.67 2.72
C TRP A 151 4.29 -9.63 1.54
N LEU A 152 3.52 -10.72 1.53
CA LEU A 152 3.63 -11.79 0.53
C LEU A 152 5.07 -12.25 0.26
N ASN A 153 5.87 -12.46 1.32
CA ASN A 153 7.29 -12.83 1.22
C ASN A 153 8.21 -11.76 0.59
N ASN A 154 7.68 -10.60 0.21
CA ASN A 154 8.47 -9.44 -0.19
C ASN A 154 8.86 -8.63 1.04
N GLN A 155 10.14 -8.27 1.13
CA GLN A 155 10.66 -7.39 2.16
C GLN A 155 10.50 -5.92 1.77
N TYR A 156 10.16 -5.08 2.74
CA TYR A 156 10.04 -3.63 2.61
C TYR A 156 10.89 -2.95 3.68
N ASP A 157 11.54 -1.85 3.32
CA ASP A 157 12.13 -0.91 4.27
C ASP A 157 11.05 0.11 4.67
N ILE A 158 10.96 0.41 5.98
CA ILE A 158 10.25 1.58 6.49
C ILE A 158 11.26 2.73 6.51
N LEU A 159 10.88 3.86 5.92
CA LEU A 159 11.76 4.99 5.64
C LEU A 159 11.26 6.23 6.38
N ALA A 160 12.16 6.91 7.09
CA ALA A 160 11.99 8.29 7.49
C ALA A 160 12.55 9.18 6.37
N VAL A 161 11.68 9.87 5.64
CA VAL A 161 12.10 10.72 4.52
C VAL A 161 12.02 12.18 4.92
N HIS A 162 13.16 12.85 4.94
CA HIS A 162 13.26 14.27 5.27
C HIS A 162 12.97 15.10 4.02
N TYR A 163 11.94 15.93 4.11
CA TYR A 163 11.49 16.80 3.05
C TYR A 163 11.56 18.26 3.45
N THR A 164 11.76 19.13 2.45
CA THR A 164 11.60 20.58 2.59
C THR A 164 10.47 21.02 1.67
N HIS A 165 9.50 21.75 2.20
CA HIS A 165 8.46 22.40 1.40
C HIS A 165 9.05 23.70 0.82
N LYS A 166 9.32 23.74 -0.49
CA LYS A 166 10.09 24.81 -1.15
C LYS A 166 9.54 26.22 -0.86
N PRO A 167 8.22 26.46 -0.90
CA PRO A 167 7.68 27.80 -0.68
C PRO A 167 7.89 28.36 0.72
N THR A 168 7.86 27.49 1.73
CA THR A 168 7.86 27.92 3.15
C THR A 168 9.19 27.64 3.84
N GLY A 169 10.08 26.87 3.22
CA GLY A 169 11.29 26.35 3.86
C GLY A 169 11.02 25.35 4.99
N PHE A 170 9.77 24.90 5.14
CA PHE A 170 9.38 24.02 6.23
C PHE A 170 9.96 22.62 6.04
N VAL A 171 10.68 22.17 7.05
CA VAL A 171 11.30 20.84 7.09
C VAL A 171 10.45 19.91 7.93
N PHE A 172 10.17 18.73 7.40
CA PHE A 172 9.41 17.68 8.07
C PHE A 172 9.90 16.30 7.64
N ILE A 173 9.56 15.29 8.42
CA ILE A 173 9.79 13.89 8.14
C ILE A 173 8.45 13.30 7.69
N ASN A 174 8.46 12.54 6.59
CA ASN A 174 7.35 11.71 6.18
C ASN A 174 7.77 10.24 6.23
N TYR A 175 7.01 9.43 6.95
CA TYR A 175 7.23 8.00 7.03
C TYR A 175 6.62 7.31 5.83
N ARG A 176 7.44 6.51 5.14
CA ARG A 176 7.09 5.81 3.91
C ARG A 176 7.56 4.37 4.01
N PHE A 177 7.17 3.53 3.06
CA PHE A 177 7.79 2.21 2.92
C PHE A 177 8.04 1.87 1.45
N ARG A 178 9.10 1.11 1.20
CA ARG A 178 9.55 0.75 -0.14
C ARG A 178 10.02 -0.70 -0.19
N SER A 179 9.70 -1.41 -1.26
CA SER A 179 10.25 -2.75 -1.49
C SER A 179 11.79 -2.71 -1.48
N LYS A 180 12.44 -3.60 -0.72
CA LYS A 180 13.92 -3.69 -0.68
C LYS A 180 14.55 -4.06 -2.04
N LYS A 181 13.74 -4.52 -3.00
CA LYS A 181 14.16 -4.80 -4.38
C LYS A 181 14.41 -3.53 -5.19
N LEU A 182 13.85 -2.40 -4.75
CA LEU A 182 13.97 -1.12 -5.44
C LEU A 182 15.16 -0.31 -4.92
N LYS A 183 15.70 0.55 -5.79
CA LYS A 183 16.83 1.42 -5.45
C LYS A 183 16.38 2.56 -4.52
N PRO A 184 17.30 3.14 -3.72
CA PRO A 184 17.03 4.38 -2.98
C PRO A 184 16.46 5.49 -3.88
N LYS A 185 15.62 6.34 -3.30
CA LYS A 185 14.89 7.43 -3.99
C LYS A 185 13.94 6.99 -5.13
N SER A 186 13.63 5.70 -5.27
CA SER A 186 12.57 5.25 -6.17
C SER A 186 11.18 5.41 -5.53
N THR A 187 10.13 5.05 -6.28
CA THR A 187 8.75 4.97 -5.81
C THR A 187 8.64 4.24 -4.46
N SER A 188 7.85 4.83 -3.57
CA SER A 188 7.55 4.35 -2.21
C SER A 188 6.12 4.72 -1.84
N HIS A 189 5.54 3.99 -0.90
CA HIS A 189 4.19 4.19 -0.41
C HIS A 189 4.19 5.06 0.84
N ASP A 190 3.26 6.00 0.90
CA ASP A 190 3.13 6.92 2.05
C ASP A 190 2.38 6.24 3.20
N LEU A 191 2.88 6.38 4.43
CA LEU A 191 2.17 5.93 5.64
C LEU A 191 1.24 7.02 6.20
N LEU A 192 1.24 8.22 5.62
CA LEU A 192 0.49 9.40 6.09
C LEU A 192 0.81 9.76 7.54
N LEU A 193 2.04 9.44 7.96
CA LEU A 193 2.60 9.74 9.26
C LEU A 193 3.75 10.73 9.08
N TYR A 194 3.73 11.78 9.89
CA TYR A 194 4.62 12.92 9.76
C TYR A 194 5.23 13.29 11.11
N ASP A 195 6.43 13.85 11.06
CA ASP A 195 7.04 14.51 12.21
C ASP A 195 7.69 15.84 11.80
N TRP A 196 7.80 16.76 12.75
CA TRP A 196 8.49 18.03 12.59
C TRP A 196 8.77 18.64 13.96
N GLU A 197 9.84 19.43 14.03
CA GLU A 197 10.12 20.27 15.18
C GLU A 197 9.14 21.45 15.21
N ASN A 198 8.51 21.70 16.35
CA ASN A 198 7.77 22.94 16.59
C ASN A 198 8.80 24.06 16.86
N LYS A 199 9.33 24.66 15.80
CA LYS A 199 9.97 25.97 15.86
C LYS A 199 8.96 27.06 15.55
#